data_AF-A0A962Y574-F1
#
_entry.id   AF-A0A962Y574-F1
#
_cell.length_a   1.000
_cell.length_b   1.000
_cell.length_c   1.000
_cell.angle_alpha   90.00
_cell.angle_beta   90.00
_cell.angle_gamma   90.00
#
_symmetry.space_group_name_H-M   'P 1'
#
loop_
_entity.id
_entity.type
_entity.pdbx_description
1 polymer ?
#
loop_
_entity_poly.entity_id
_entity_poly.type
_entity_poly.pdbx_seq_one_letter_code
_entity_poly.pdbx_strand_id
1 'polypeptide(L)'
;NGAAVAAATASFLADVRADEGPEKERLTFFAQQLLGRVARRHSGVETQEQFDLWVERLELNDPDKFLVRLRNVVDVLVQDQWWFDRDALQAQIPAN
;
A
#
# COMPACT_ATOMS: atom_id res chain seq x y z
N ASN A 1 1.73 -3.58 -11.61
CA ASN A 1 2.06 -2.34 -10.86
C ASN A 1 2.29 -2.61 -9.37
N GLY A 2 3.31 -3.40 -9.00
CA GLY A 2 3.62 -3.63 -7.58
C GLY A 2 4.00 -2.36 -6.82
N ALA A 3 4.65 -1.40 -7.50
CA ALA A 3 4.99 -0.09 -6.92
C ALA A 3 3.76 0.72 -6.49
N ALA A 4 2.65 0.67 -7.25
CA ALA A 4 1.43 1.41 -6.92
C ALA A 4 0.78 0.85 -5.64
N VAL A 5 0.72 -0.47 -5.55
CA VAL A 5 0.19 -1.18 -4.38
C VAL A 5 1.06 -0.94 -3.14
N ALA A 6 2.39 -0.98 -3.28
CA ALA A 6 3.31 -0.68 -2.19
C ALA A 6 3.17 0.77 -1.69
N ALA A 7 3.08 1.75 -2.60
CA ALA A 7 2.91 3.15 -2.23
C ALA A 7 1.55 3.42 -1.57
N ALA A 8 0.46 2.83 -2.09
CA ALA A 8 -0.86 2.92 -1.45
C ALA A 8 -0.84 2.31 -0.04
N THR A 9 -0.14 1.19 0.14
CA THR A 9 0.00 0.57 1.46
C THR A 9 0.81 1.44 2.42
N ALA A 10 1.84 2.14 1.96
CA ALA A 10 2.56 3.11 2.78
C ALA A 10 1.64 4.24 3.27
N SER A 11 0.77 4.77 2.40
CA SER A 11 -0.24 5.77 2.78
C SER A 11 -1.23 5.23 3.81
N PHE A 12 -1.71 3.99 3.60
CA PHE A 12 -2.62 3.34 4.54
C PHE A 12 -1.99 3.11 5.92
N LEU A 13 -0.75 2.61 5.98
CA LEU A 13 -0.06 2.38 7.25
C LEU A 13 0.22 3.69 7.99
N ALA A 14 0.60 4.75 7.28
CA ALA A 14 0.75 6.07 7.91
C ALA A 14 -0.56 6.56 8.54
N ASP A 15 -1.69 6.32 7.88
CA ASP A 15 -2.99 6.73 8.39
C ASP A 15 -3.45 5.93 9.62
N VAL A 16 -3.35 4.61 9.56
CA VAL A 16 -3.93 3.71 10.58
C VAL A 16 -2.98 3.31 11.72
N ARG A 17 -1.67 3.54 11.58
CA ARG A 17 -0.66 3.13 12.57
C ARG A 17 0.15 4.25 13.19
N ALA A 18 0.23 5.42 12.56
CA ALA A 18 0.95 6.54 13.17
C ALA A 18 0.10 7.18 14.27
N ASP A 19 0.72 7.47 15.41
CA ASP A 19 0.08 8.23 16.48
C ASP A 19 -0.20 9.67 16.02
N GLU A 20 -1.31 10.24 16.49
CA GLU A 20 -1.70 11.61 16.16
C GLU A 20 -0.60 12.63 16.49
N GLY A 21 -0.47 13.64 15.63
CA GLY A 21 0.49 14.72 15.78
C GLY A 21 1.48 14.87 14.60
N PRO A 22 2.57 15.64 14.79
CA PRO A 22 3.45 16.05 13.70
C PRO A 22 4.12 14.90 12.94
N GLU A 23 4.28 13.75 13.60
CA GLU A 23 4.83 12.55 12.98
C GLU A 23 3.89 11.96 11.93
N LYS A 24 2.60 11.79 12.28
CA LYS A 24 1.57 11.30 11.35
C LYS A 24 1.43 12.23 10.15
N GLU A 25 1.37 13.54 10.37
CA GLU A 25 1.31 14.52 9.28
C GLU A 25 2.49 14.37 8.30
N ARG A 26 3.70 14.20 8.84
CA ARG A 26 4.91 14.04 8.04
C ARG A 26 4.92 12.72 7.27
N LEU A 27 4.57 11.61 7.92
CA LEU A 27 4.51 10.28 7.30
C LEU A 27 3.46 10.24 6.19
N THR A 28 2.27 10.76 6.46
CA THR A 28 1.18 10.86 5.47
C THR A 28 1.61 11.71 4.28
N PHE A 29 2.23 12.88 4.52
CA PHE A 29 2.74 13.70 3.43
C PHE A 29 3.76 12.94 2.56
N PHE A 30 4.75 12.28 3.16
CA PHE A 30 5.75 11.54 2.41
C PHE A 30 5.17 10.35 1.64
N ALA A 31 4.23 9.62 2.23
CA ALA A 31 3.57 8.50 1.58
C ALA A 31 2.74 8.97 0.37
N GLN A 32 2.00 10.08 0.50
CA GLN A 32 1.25 10.68 -0.62
C GLN A 32 2.17 11.18 -1.74
N GLN A 33 3.31 11.81 -1.40
CA GLN A 33 4.32 12.19 -2.39
C GLN A 33 4.95 10.97 -3.10
N LEU A 34 5.13 9.85 -2.39
CA LEU A 34 5.56 8.59 -3.01
C LEU A 34 4.51 8.06 -3.99
N LEU A 35 3.24 8.05 -3.58
CA LEU A 35 2.13 7.58 -4.41
C LEU A 35 1.98 8.43 -5.70
N GLY A 36 2.03 9.76 -5.58
CA GLY A 36 2.02 10.67 -6.73
C GLY A 36 3.19 10.45 -7.69
N ARG A 37 4.41 10.22 -7.17
CA ARG A 37 5.59 9.89 -8.00
C ARG A 37 5.41 8.57 -8.74
N VAL A 38 4.82 7.55 -8.11
CA VAL A 38 4.52 6.27 -8.75
C VAL A 38 3.45 6.44 -9.84
N ALA A 39 2.38 7.17 -9.57
CA ALA A 39 1.32 7.46 -10.53
C ALA A 39 1.88 8.16 -11.78
N ARG A 40 2.71 9.19 -11.60
CA ARG A 40 3.37 9.90 -12.70
C ARG A 40 4.31 9.00 -13.48
N ARG A 41 5.22 8.29 -12.79
CA ARG A 41 6.27 7.47 -13.43
C ARG A 41 5.71 6.27 -14.19
N HIS A 42 4.69 5.61 -13.64
CA HIS A 42 4.20 4.33 -14.16
C HIS A 42 2.88 4.43 -14.91
N SER A 43 2.21 5.58 -14.89
CA SER A 43 0.91 5.76 -15.54
C SER A 43 0.71 7.13 -16.17
N GLY A 44 1.74 7.99 -16.21
CA GLY A 44 1.68 9.27 -16.91
C GLY A 44 0.66 10.24 -16.32
N VAL A 45 0.35 10.12 -15.03
CA VAL A 45 -0.59 11.00 -14.32
C VAL A 45 0.05 12.39 -14.12
N GLU A 46 -0.62 13.43 -14.59
CA GLU A 46 -0.16 14.83 -14.56
C GLU A 46 -1.14 15.79 -13.86
N THR A 47 -2.40 15.38 -13.69
CA THR A 47 -3.43 16.19 -13.02
C THR A 47 -4.05 15.47 -11.83
N GLN A 48 -4.70 16.23 -10.94
CA GLN A 48 -5.43 15.66 -9.81
C GLN A 48 -6.57 14.74 -10.27
N GLU A 49 -7.36 15.15 -11.27
CA GLU A 49 -8.45 14.33 -11.82
C GLU A 49 -7.94 12.99 -12.39
N GLN A 50 -6.80 13.01 -13.10
CA GLN A 50 -6.17 11.78 -13.57
C GLN A 50 -5.68 10.90 -12.41
N PHE A 51 -5.21 11.51 -11.33
CA PHE A 51 -4.78 10.79 -10.14
C PHE A 51 -5.94 10.11 -9.44
N ASP A 52 -7.06 10.80 -9.27
CA ASP A 52 -8.27 10.26 -8.64
C ASP A 52 -8.81 9.06 -9.46
N LEU A 53 -8.95 9.23 -10.78
CA LEU A 53 -9.34 8.13 -11.68
C LEU A 53 -8.33 6.98 -11.65
N TRP A 54 -7.04 7.27 -11.53
CA TRP A 54 -5.99 6.25 -11.44
C TRP A 54 -6.08 5.46 -10.15
N VAL A 55 -6.34 6.12 -9.01
CA VAL A 55 -6.57 5.49 -7.71
C VAL A 55 -7.79 4.58 -7.78
N GLU A 56 -8.91 5.07 -8.29
CA GLU A 56 -10.15 4.30 -8.41
C GLU A 56 -10.01 3.10 -9.35
N ARG A 57 -9.45 3.31 -10.56
CA ARG A 57 -9.27 2.24 -11.56
C ARG A 57 -8.34 1.13 -11.05
N LEU A 58 -7.34 1.47 -10.25
CA LEU A 58 -6.45 0.51 -9.63
C LEU A 58 -6.94 0.05 -8.26
N GLU A 59 -8.10 0.51 -7.79
CA GLU A 59 -8.70 0.17 -6.50
C GLU A 59 -7.71 0.39 -5.33
N LEU A 60 -6.95 1.49 -5.40
CA LEU A 60 -5.95 1.85 -4.38
C LEU A 60 -6.58 2.56 -3.17
N ASN A 61 -7.86 2.89 -3.27
CA ASN A 61 -8.72 3.41 -2.20
C ASN A 61 -9.45 2.30 -1.41
N ASP A 62 -9.25 1.03 -1.76
CA ASP A 62 -9.88 -0.12 -1.12
C ASP A 62 -8.81 -1.05 -0.51
N PRO A 63 -8.55 -0.95 0.81
CA PRO A 63 -7.55 -1.75 1.52
C PRO A 63 -7.73 -3.26 1.36
N ASP A 64 -8.97 -3.75 1.37
CA ASP A 64 -9.24 -5.17 1.26
C ASP A 64 -8.78 -5.72 -0.10
N LYS A 65 -8.79 -4.88 -1.14
CA LYS A 65 -8.30 -5.24 -2.48
C LYS A 65 -6.81 -5.05 -2.65
N PHE A 66 -6.24 -3.92 -2.24
CA PHE A 66 -4.81 -3.68 -2.48
C PHE A 66 -3.90 -4.42 -1.50
N LEU A 67 -4.33 -4.73 -0.26
CA LEU A 67 -3.51 -5.50 0.69
C LEU A 67 -3.35 -6.96 0.26
N VAL A 68 -4.40 -7.58 -0.31
CA VAL A 68 -4.30 -8.92 -0.91
C VAL A 68 -3.30 -8.91 -2.08
N ARG A 69 -3.34 -7.87 -2.92
CA ARG A 69 -2.36 -7.71 -4.01
C ARG A 69 -0.95 -7.48 -3.48
N LEU A 70 -0.78 -6.75 -2.37
CA LEU A 70 0.53 -6.58 -1.74
C LEU A 70 1.07 -7.92 -1.26
N ARG A 71 0.27 -8.72 -0.56
CA ARG A 71 0.66 -10.09 -0.15
C ARG A 71 1.19 -10.86 -1.35
N ASN A 72 0.46 -10.89 -2.46
CA ASN A 72 0.90 -11.61 -3.66
C ASN A 72 2.25 -11.08 -4.21
N VAL A 73 2.48 -9.77 -4.17
CA VAL A 73 3.77 -9.18 -4.57
C VAL A 73 4.89 -9.64 -3.63
N VAL A 74 4.68 -9.58 -2.32
CA VAL A 74 5.69 -10.00 -1.34
C VAL A 74 5.96 -11.51 -1.45
N ASP A 75 4.93 -12.32 -1.63
CA ASP A 75 5.04 -13.77 -1.82
C ASP A 75 5.92 -14.12 -3.04
N VAL A 76 5.77 -13.39 -4.15
CA VAL A 76 6.64 -13.58 -5.33
C VAL A 76 8.08 -13.15 -5.05
N LEU A 77 8.29 -12.09 -4.28
CA LEU A 77 9.64 -11.58 -3.95
C LEU A 77 10.38 -12.48 -2.95
N VAL A 78 9.66 -13.00 -1.96
CA VAL A 78 10.23 -13.78 -0.85
C VAL A 78 10.26 -15.27 -1.17
N GLN A 79 9.33 -15.75 -2.01
CA GLN A 79 9.14 -17.16 -2.32
C GLN A 79 9.02 -17.96 -1.00
N ASP A 80 9.85 -18.99 -0.83
CA ASP A 80 9.86 -19.85 0.36
C ASP A 80 10.82 -19.34 1.46
N GLN A 81 11.49 -18.21 1.26
CA GLN A 81 12.56 -17.70 2.14
C GLN A 81 12.04 -16.71 3.19
N TRP A 82 10.93 -17.04 3.83
CA TRP A 82 10.39 -16.23 4.91
C TRP A 82 11.23 -16.38 6.18
N TRP A 83 11.61 -15.24 6.76
CA TRP A 83 12.25 -15.15 8.07
C TRP A 83 11.34 -15.49 9.28
N PHE A 84 10.06 -15.77 9.05
CA PHE A 84 9.11 -16.20 10.06
C PHE A 84 8.14 -17.24 9.48
N ASP A 85 7.53 -18.04 10.36
CA ASP A 85 6.51 -19.02 10.00
C ASP A 85 5.17 -18.30 9.72
N ARG A 86 4.83 -18.19 8.43
CA ARG A 86 3.59 -17.54 7.98
C ARG A 86 2.34 -18.28 8.42
N ASP A 87 2.37 -19.60 8.42
CA ASP A 87 1.22 -20.43 8.72
C ASP A 87 0.91 -20.36 10.22
N ALA A 88 1.95 -20.37 11.05
CA ALA A 88 1.81 -20.17 12.49
C ALA A 88 1.24 -18.79 12.84
N LEU A 89 1.60 -17.72 12.11
CA LEU A 89 1.02 -16.40 12.31
C LEU A 89 -0.42 -16.33 11.79
N GLN A 90 -0.71 -16.90 10.63
CA GLN A 90 -2.07 -16.92 10.05
C GLN A 90 -3.05 -17.67 10.97
N ALA A 91 -2.61 -18.74 11.63
CA ALA A 91 -3.40 -19.52 12.59
C ALA A 91 -3.74 -18.73 13.87
N GLN A 92 -3.02 -17.65 14.18
CA GLN A 92 -3.29 -16.79 15.34
C GLN A 92 -4.30 -15.69 15.05
N ILE A 93 -4.61 -15.43 13.76
CA ILE A 93 -5.60 -14.42 13.38
C ILE A 93 -6.99 -15.00 13.68
N PRO A 94 -7.83 -14.33 14.50
CA PRO A 94 -9.19 -14.79 14.77
C PRO A 94 -9.98 -14.96 13.47
N ALA A 95 -10.74 -16.05 13.36
CA ALA A 95 -11.73 -16.16 12.29
C ALA A 95 -12.84 -15.13 12.52
N ASN A 96 -13.08 -14.27 11.51
CA ASN A 96 -14.21 -13.34 11.49
C ASN A 96 -15.54 -14.06 11.35
#